data_AF-A0A3C1PI66-F1
#
_entry.id   AF-A0A3C1PI66-F1
#
_cell.length_a   1.000
_cell.length_b   1.000
_cell.length_c   1.000
_cell.angle_alpha   90.00
_cell.angle_beta   90.00
_cell.angle_gamma   90.00
#
_symmetry.space_group_name_H-M   'P 1'
#
loop_
_entity.id
_entity.type
_entity.pdbx_description
1 polymer ?
#
loop_
_entity_poly.entity_id
_entity_poly.type
_entity_poly.pdbx_seq_one_letter_code
_entity_poly.pdbx_strand_id
1 'polypeptide(L)'
;YLLTAGTFLGAVWANESWGRYWGWDPKETWSLVTILVYSFVIHMRNIPGFRGNFALNLGGITSLISVLMTYFGVNYYLAGLHSYAKGDPIPVPTFVYYTVIIIALLIIFAYLNHRKIEAAKK
;
A
#
# COMPACT_ATOMS: atom_id res chain seq x y z
N TYR A 1 -8.45 -10.52 -1.53
CA TYR A 1 -9.54 -10.33 -0.55
C TYR A 1 -9.29 -10.93 0.83
N LEU A 2 -8.26 -11.76 1.03
CA LEU A 2 -7.87 -12.21 2.37
C LEU A 2 -7.55 -11.05 3.33
N LEU A 3 -6.94 -9.96 2.84
CA LEU A 3 -6.68 -8.77 3.64
C LEU A 3 -7.96 -8.13 4.19
N THR A 4 -9.01 -8.03 3.37
CA THR A 4 -10.33 -7.54 3.80
C THR A 4 -10.94 -8.46 4.85
N ALA A 5 -10.99 -9.77 4.60
CA ALA A 5 -11.50 -10.74 5.55
C ALA A 5 -10.73 -10.71 6.87
N GLY A 6 -9.40 -10.66 6.82
CA GLY A 6 -8.54 -10.54 7.99
C GLY A 6 -8.77 -9.25 8.78
N THR A 7 -9.02 -8.13 8.11
CA THR A 7 -9.31 -6.85 8.77
C THR A 7 -10.65 -6.91 9.52
N PHE A 8 -11.69 -7.50 8.92
CA PHE A 8 -12.98 -7.70 9.60
C PHE A 8 -12.89 -8.70 10.75
N LEU A 9 -12.16 -9.80 10.59
CA LEU A 9 -11.90 -10.74 11.68
C LEU A 9 -11.13 -10.07 12.82
N GLY A 10 -10.16 -9.22 12.49
CA GLY A 10 -9.44 -8.38 13.46
C GLY A 10 -10.37 -7.43 14.21
N ALA A 11 -11.35 -6.81 13.53
CA ALA A 11 -12.35 -5.96 14.16
C ALA A 11 -13.26 -6.74 15.14
N VAL A 12 -13.66 -7.97 14.79
CA VAL A 12 -14.42 -8.85 15.69
C VAL A 12 -13.58 -9.17 16.94
N TRP A 13 -12.32 -9.53 16.76
CA TRP A 13 -11.40 -9.80 17.87
C TRP A 13 -11.16 -8.55 18.74
N ALA A 14 -11.07 -7.36 18.14
CA ALA A 14 -10.92 -6.10 18.87
C ALA A 14 -12.14 -5.81 19.76
N ASN A 15 -13.35 -6.17 19.31
CA ASN A 15 -14.56 -6.04 20.11
C ASN A 15 -14.52 -6.95 21.34
N GLU A 16 -14.12 -8.21 21.16
CA GLU A 16 -13.97 -9.15 22.29
C GLU A 16 -12.85 -8.73 23.26
N SER A 17 -11.79 -8.09 22.77
CA SER A 17 -10.61 -7.74 23.58
C SER A 17 -10.74 -6.40 24.28
N TRP A 18 -11.31 -5.39 23.61
CA TRP A 18 -11.30 -3.99 24.03
C TRP A 18 -12.69 -3.34 24.06
N GLY A 19 -13.75 -4.10 23.78
CA GLY A 19 -15.14 -3.63 23.82
C GLY A 19 -15.55 -2.72 22.66
N ARG A 20 -14.77 -2.68 21.57
CA ARG A 20 -15.10 -1.91 20.36
C ARG A 20 -14.56 -2.59 19.10
N TYR A 21 -15.30 -2.50 17.99
CA TYR A 21 -14.88 -3.05 16.70
C TYR A 21 -13.76 -2.25 16.02
N TRP A 22 -13.70 -0.94 16.27
CA TRP A 22 -12.79 -0.03 15.59
C TRP A 22 -12.55 1.22 16.45
N GLY A 23 -11.31 1.67 16.53
CA GLY A 23 -10.83 2.82 17.29
C GLY A 23 -10.13 3.92 16.45
N TRP A 24 -10.07 3.81 15.13
CA TRP A 24 -9.42 4.79 14.22
C TRP A 24 -7.95 5.07 14.54
N ASP A 25 -7.26 4.14 15.18
CA ASP A 25 -5.82 4.31 15.37
C ASP A 25 -5.09 4.23 14.02
N PRO A 26 -3.81 4.66 13.96
CA PRO A 26 -3.07 4.67 12.71
C PRO A 26 -3.02 3.30 11.99
N LYS A 27 -2.96 2.16 12.70
CA LYS A 27 -2.90 0.84 12.04
C LYS A 27 -4.24 0.46 11.45
N GLU A 28 -5.31 0.66 12.21
CA GLU A 28 -6.67 0.46 11.75
C GLU A 28 -6.95 1.32 10.52
N THR A 29 -6.66 2.62 10.59
CA THR A 29 -6.87 3.57 9.48
C THR A 29 -6.08 3.15 8.23
N TRP A 30 -4.80 2.78 8.37
CA TRP A 30 -3.99 2.33 7.23
C TRP A 30 -4.42 0.97 6.68
N SER A 31 -4.96 0.07 7.51
CA SER A 31 -5.56 -1.17 7.03
C SER A 31 -6.78 -0.91 6.13
N LEU A 32 -7.62 0.08 6.48
CA LEU A 32 -8.73 0.51 5.64
C LEU A 32 -8.24 1.16 4.34
N VAL A 33 -7.25 2.05 4.40
CA VAL A 33 -6.62 2.63 3.21
C VAL A 33 -6.08 1.55 2.29
N THR A 34 -5.42 0.53 2.84
CA THR A 34 -4.88 -0.60 2.06
C THR A 34 -5.99 -1.40 1.38
N ILE A 35 -7.12 -1.66 2.06
CA ILE A 35 -8.30 -2.27 1.44
C ILE A 35 -8.77 -1.44 0.25
N LEU A 36 -8.89 -0.12 0.41
CA LEU A 36 -9.36 0.78 -0.63
C LEU A 36 -8.41 0.83 -1.83
N VAL A 37 -7.10 0.88 -1.60
CA VAL A 37 -6.07 0.85 -2.66
C VAL A 37 -6.14 -0.46 -3.45
N TYR A 38 -6.15 -1.61 -2.75
CA TYR A 38 -6.29 -2.91 -3.42
C TYR A 38 -7.58 -3.03 -4.21
N SER A 39 -8.69 -2.53 -3.63
CA SER A 39 -10.00 -2.54 -4.28
C SER A 39 -9.93 -1.70 -5.56
N PHE A 40 -9.40 -0.49 -5.51
CA PHE A 40 -9.24 0.38 -6.68
C PHE A 40 -8.41 -0.30 -7.77
N VAL A 41 -7.24 -0.85 -7.43
CA VAL A 41 -6.32 -1.47 -8.40
C VAL A 41 -6.93 -2.69 -9.08
N ILE A 42 -7.72 -3.49 -8.37
CA ILE A 42 -8.44 -4.62 -8.98
C ILE A 42 -9.51 -4.12 -9.96
N HIS A 43 -10.18 -3.01 -9.64
CA HIS A 43 -11.24 -2.42 -10.46
C HIS A 43 -10.72 -1.57 -11.62
N MET A 44 -9.44 -1.19 -11.64
CA MET A 44 -8.80 -0.48 -12.77
C MET A 44 -9.03 -1.20 -14.11
N ARG A 45 -9.12 -2.54 -14.10
CA ARG A 45 -9.41 -3.34 -15.31
C ARG A 45 -10.77 -3.01 -15.94
N ASN A 46 -11.72 -2.52 -15.16
CA ASN A 46 -13.07 -2.21 -15.62
C ASN A 46 -13.18 -0.78 -16.17
N ILE A 47 -12.20 0.09 -15.90
CA ILE A 47 -12.23 1.51 -16.28
C ILE A 47 -11.51 1.69 -17.64
N PRO A 48 -12.18 2.17 -18.70
CA PRO A 48 -11.53 2.52 -19.95
C PRO A 48 -10.40 3.54 -19.69
N GLY A 49 -9.17 3.23 -20.07
CA GLY A 49 -7.97 4.05 -19.81
C GLY A 49 -7.00 3.46 -18.79
N PHE A 50 -7.47 2.64 -17.83
CA PHE A 50 -6.62 2.01 -16.81
C PHE A 50 -6.38 0.50 -17.04
N ARG A 51 -6.81 -0.03 -18.20
CA ARG A 51 -6.73 -1.46 -18.54
C ARG A 51 -5.34 -1.92 -19.00
N GLY A 52 -4.41 -1.01 -19.25
CA GLY A 52 -3.09 -1.35 -19.78
C GLY A 52 -2.23 -2.11 -18.76
N ASN A 53 -1.41 -3.04 -19.26
CA ASN A 53 -0.47 -3.81 -18.42
C ASN A 53 0.43 -2.89 -17.57
N PHE A 54 0.86 -1.76 -18.13
CA PHE A 54 1.64 -0.77 -17.37
C PHE A 54 0.87 -0.20 -16.17
N ALA A 55 -0.40 0.20 -16.37
CA ALA A 55 -1.24 0.75 -15.31
C ALA A 55 -1.53 -0.27 -14.20
N LEU A 56 -1.80 -1.52 -14.57
CA LEU A 56 -2.00 -2.62 -13.61
C LEU A 56 -0.72 -2.95 -12.82
N ASN A 57 0.44 -2.97 -13.47
CA ASN A 57 1.72 -3.21 -12.81
C ASN A 57 2.06 -2.07 -11.82
N LEU A 58 1.86 -0.82 -12.24
CA LEU A 58 2.05 0.35 -11.38
C LEU A 58 1.10 0.32 -10.17
N GLY A 59 -0.18 0.01 -10.41
CA GLY A 59 -1.16 -0.17 -9.34
C GLY A 59 -0.77 -1.28 -8.35
N GLY A 60 -0.21 -2.39 -8.84
CA GLY A 60 0.30 -3.48 -7.99
C GLY A 60 1.42 -3.03 -7.06
N ILE A 61 2.38 -2.24 -7.56
CA ILE A 61 3.46 -1.67 -6.75
C ILE A 61 2.89 -0.72 -5.69
N THR A 62 1.98 0.18 -6.07
CA THR A 62 1.32 1.10 -5.13
C THR A 62 0.56 0.36 -4.03
N SER A 63 -0.12 -0.73 -4.38
CA SER A 63 -0.83 -1.60 -3.42
C SER A 63 0.15 -2.22 -2.42
N LEU A 64 1.29 -2.73 -2.88
CA LEU A 64 2.33 -3.28 -2.01
C LEU A 64 2.89 -2.20 -1.06
N ILE A 65 3.13 -0.99 -1.56
CA ILE A 65 3.61 0.13 -0.73
C ILE A 65 2.60 0.47 0.39
N SER A 66 1.29 0.44 0.12
CA SER A 66 0.27 0.68 1.16
C SER A 66 0.31 -0.37 2.29
N VAL A 67 0.58 -1.64 1.95
CA VAL A 67 0.78 -2.70 2.94
C VAL A 67 2.04 -2.42 3.76
N LEU A 68 3.16 -2.10 3.09
CA LEU A 68 4.40 -1.76 3.77
C LEU A 68 4.24 -0.55 4.71
N MET A 69 3.44 0.44 4.34
CA MET A 69 3.11 1.56 5.21
C MET A 69 2.32 1.10 6.44
N THR A 70 1.34 0.20 6.29
CA THR A 70 0.58 -0.35 7.43
C THR A 70 1.47 -1.14 8.40
N TYR A 71 2.38 -1.96 7.87
CA TYR A 71 3.24 -2.86 8.68
C TYR A 71 4.50 -2.20 9.23
N PHE A 72 5.18 -1.37 8.45
CA PHE A 72 6.43 -0.72 8.87
C PHE A 72 6.19 0.75 9.16
N GLY A 73 5.53 1.44 8.24
CA GLY A 73 5.30 2.88 8.33
C GLY A 73 4.62 3.31 9.63
N VAL A 74 3.50 2.66 9.96
CA VAL A 74 2.77 2.96 11.19
C VAL A 74 3.56 2.60 12.44
N ASN A 75 4.35 1.52 12.42
CA ASN A 75 5.12 1.13 13.60
C ASN A 75 6.26 2.09 13.92
N TYR A 76 6.88 2.71 12.91
CA TYR A 76 8.08 3.55 13.11
C TYR A 76 7.83 5.06 13.03
N TYR A 77 6.81 5.51 12.29
CA TYR A 77 6.61 6.94 12.00
C TYR A 77 5.29 7.50 12.53
N LEU A 78 4.37 6.66 13.01
CA LEU A 78 3.09 7.10 13.57
C LEU A 78 2.94 6.60 15.00
N ALA A 79 2.58 7.50 15.92
CA ALA A 79 2.30 7.14 17.30
C ALA A 79 0.88 6.59 17.43
N GLY A 80 0.71 5.46 18.13
CA GLY A 80 -0.59 4.85 18.37
C GLY A 80 -0.53 3.71 19.39
N LEU A 81 -1.69 3.22 19.82
CA LEU A 81 -1.83 2.10 20.77
C LEU A 81 -1.14 0.81 20.30
N HIS A 82 -0.89 0.71 19.00
CA HIS A 82 -0.20 -0.39 18.36
C HIS A 82 1.25 -0.11 17.99
N SER A 83 1.80 1.05 18.35
CA SER A 83 3.21 1.35 18.09
C SER A 83 4.08 0.69 19.16
N TYR A 84 4.82 -0.34 18.73
CA TYR A 84 5.74 -1.07 19.61
C TYR A 84 7.12 -0.41 19.70
N ALA A 85 7.44 0.50 18.78
CA ALA A 85 8.65 1.32 18.83
C ALA A 85 8.37 2.58 19.65
N LYS A 86 8.33 2.46 20.98
CA LYS A 86 8.37 3.63 21.87
C LYS A 86 9.82 4.12 21.99
N GLY A 87 10.18 5.12 21.20
CA GLY A 87 11.49 5.77 21.19
C GLY A 87 11.56 6.84 20.11
N ASP A 88 12.67 7.57 20.03
CA ASP A 88 12.92 8.53 18.95
C ASP A 88 12.71 7.85 17.58
N PRO A 89 12.15 8.57 16.58
CA PRO A 89 11.93 7.99 15.25
C PRO A 89 13.24 7.41 14.74
N ILE A 90 13.28 6.10 14.55
CA ILE A 90 14.46 5.44 14.01
C ILE A 90 14.65 6.03 12.61
N PRO A 91 15.84 6.60 12.29
CA PRO A 91 16.07 7.13 10.96
C PRO A 91 15.80 6.05 9.94
N VAL A 92 15.08 6.40 8.87
CA VAL A 92 14.73 5.48 7.78
C VAL A 92 16.03 4.80 7.33
N PRO A 93 16.10 3.45 7.34
CA PRO A 93 17.31 2.77 6.93
C PRO A 93 17.76 3.22 5.53
N THR A 94 19.05 3.45 5.34
CA THR A 94 19.62 4.01 4.09
C THR A 94 19.21 3.22 2.84
N PHE A 95 19.08 1.89 2.96
CA PHE A 95 18.64 1.03 1.87
C PHE A 95 17.26 1.38 1.32
N VAL A 96 16.34 1.92 2.14
CA VAL A 96 14.99 2.30 1.70
C VAL A 96 15.06 3.44 0.69
N TYR A 97 15.98 4.39 0.86
CA TYR A 97 16.15 5.47 -0.12
C TYR A 97 16.66 4.92 -1.45
N TYR A 98 17.62 4.00 -1.43
CA TYR A 98 18.12 3.36 -2.66
C TYR A 98 17.03 2.55 -3.36
N THR A 99 16.21 1.79 -2.62
CA THR A 99 15.12 1.01 -3.23
C THR A 99 14.06 1.91 -3.86
N VAL A 100 13.68 3.02 -3.20
CA VAL A 100 12.72 3.98 -3.77
C VAL A 100 13.26 4.61 -5.06
N ILE A 101 14.54 5.01 -5.07
CA ILE A 101 15.19 5.58 -6.27
C ILE A 101 15.20 4.56 -7.41
N ILE A 102 15.61 3.32 -7.13
CA ILE A 102 15.66 2.25 -8.13
C ILE A 102 14.26 1.97 -8.69
N ILE A 103 13.24 1.87 -7.84
CA ILE A 103 11.85 1.66 -8.26
C ILE A 103 11.37 2.83 -9.14
N ALA A 104 11.65 4.08 -8.75
CA ALA A 104 11.28 5.24 -9.53
C ALA A 104 11.94 5.24 -10.93
N LEU A 105 13.23 4.93 -11.00
CA LEU A 105 13.96 4.80 -12.27
C LEU A 105 13.39 3.68 -13.14
N LEU A 106 13.06 2.53 -12.54
CA LEU A 106 12.43 1.42 -13.25
C LEU A 106 11.04 1.78 -13.77
N ILE A 107 10.23 2.52 -13.01
CA ILE A 107 8.92 3.00 -13.45
C ILE A 107 9.07 3.97 -14.62
N ILE A 108 10.01 4.92 -14.55
CA ILE A 108 10.28 5.86 -15.65
C ILE A 108 10.72 5.10 -16.90
N PHE A 109 11.68 4.19 -16.77
CA PHE A 109 12.18 3.39 -17.88
C PHE A 109 11.06 2.53 -18.51
N ALA A 110 10.27 1.85 -17.67
CA ALA A 110 9.13 1.07 -18.10
C ALA A 110 8.08 1.93 -18.82
N TYR A 111 7.81 3.15 -18.34
CA TYR A 111 6.90 4.09 -18.98
C TYR A 111 7.39 4.53 -20.36
N LEU A 112 8.68 4.90 -20.47
CA LEU A 112 9.28 5.28 -21.75
C LEU A 112 9.23 4.12 -22.76
N ASN A 113 9.55 2.91 -22.31
CA ASN A 113 9.49 1.73 -23.18
C ASN A 113 8.05 1.41 -23.60
N HIS A 114 7.09 1.51 -22.67
CA HIS A 114 5.68 1.31 -22.96
C HIS A 114 5.19 2.30 -24.03
N ARG A 115 5.56 3.58 -23.93
CA ARG A 115 5.23 4.59 -24.96
C ARG A 115 5.85 4.29 -26.32
N LYS A 116 7.11 3.83 -26.36
CA LYS A 116 7.77 3.44 -27.62
C LYS A 116 7.05 2.26 -28.29
N ILE A 117 6.68 1.25 -27.53
CA ILE A 117 5.95 0.08 -28.03
C ILE A 117 4.57 0.48 -28.57
N GLU A 118 3.83 1.32 -27.85
CA GLU A 118 2.52 1.79 -28.31
C GLU A 118 2.61 2.69 -29.55
N ALA A 119 3.68 3.50 -29.67
CA ALA A 119 3.93 4.29 -30.87
C ALA A 119 4.28 3.43 -32.09
N ALA A 120 4.98 2.30 -31.91
CA ALA A 120 5.37 1.39 -32.99
C ALA A 120 4.22 0.49 -33.48
N LYS A 121 3.13 0.35 -32.71
CA LYS A 121 1.93 -0.40 -33.10
C LYS A 121 0.93 0.41 -33.94
N LYS A 122 1.10 1.73 -33.97
CA LYS A 122 0.26 2.68 -34.70
C LYS A 122 0.78 2.87 -36.12
#